data_AF-A0A7S1SSP6-F1
#
_entry.id   AF-A0A7S1SSP6-F1
#
_cell.length_a   1.000
_cell.length_b   1.000
_cell.length_c   1.000
_cell.angle_alpha   90.00
_cell.angle_beta   90.00
_cell.angle_gamma   90.00
#
_symmetry.space_group_name_H-M   'P 1'
#
loop_
_entity.id
_entity.type
_entity.pdbx_description
1 polymer ?
#
loop_
_entity_poly.entity_id
_entity_poly.type
_entity_poly.pdbx_seq_one_letter_code
_entity_poly.pdbx_strand_id
1 'polypeptide(L)'
;MAANSALSAVTLRYWACRGRAEFIRCMLRDSGTAFSDERWTKDRAEDWPEQKRFVAVAGPFGMLPVLHWGDGSTGDGGNVDGGDEDNEVIVSQTLAIAQFLQLKLRPKEEQEAVKLTLAMALGCHVLEELYLPLLKMLWGQGASPQTYLTKILPERLLRLDAHLPEGGWLLAGDAPCWAEYLLFDTLQAIGEVFGREAVEGGAVLRGFLTRMAQRPALREYLMSDDRAETPITMAPGEAEIRAQISEALR
;
A
#
# COMPACT_ATOMS: atom_id res chain seq x y z
N MET A 1 -6.43 -30.38 -21.44
CA MET A 1 -5.40 -30.33 -20.38
C MET A 1 -5.53 -28.98 -19.70
N ALA A 2 -6.23 -28.93 -18.57
CA ALA A 2 -6.34 -27.69 -17.79
C ALA A 2 -5.01 -27.44 -17.09
N ALA A 3 -4.42 -26.27 -17.29
CA ALA A 3 -3.28 -25.82 -16.53
C ALA A 3 -3.72 -25.70 -15.07
N ASN A 4 -3.24 -26.61 -14.23
CA ASN A 4 -3.37 -26.50 -12.79
C ASN A 4 -2.45 -25.34 -12.37
N SER A 5 -2.97 -24.10 -12.33
CA SER A 5 -2.19 -22.99 -11.79
C SER A 5 -1.98 -23.28 -10.32
N ALA A 6 -0.76 -23.64 -9.93
CA ALA A 6 -0.43 -23.74 -8.52
C ALA A 6 -0.77 -22.39 -7.88
N LEU A 7 -1.78 -22.39 -6.99
CA LEU A 7 -2.11 -21.23 -6.17
C LEU A 7 -0.83 -20.85 -5.44
N SER A 8 -0.40 -19.58 -5.57
CA SER A 8 0.76 -19.11 -4.81
C SER A 8 0.45 -19.19 -3.33
N ALA A 9 1.41 -19.64 -2.52
CA ALA A 9 1.26 -19.72 -1.08
C ALA A 9 0.93 -18.36 -0.43
N VAL A 10 1.20 -17.26 -1.12
CA VAL A 10 0.82 -15.91 -0.70
C VAL A 10 -0.29 -15.37 -1.60
N THR A 11 -1.40 -14.91 -1.03
CA THR A 11 -2.48 -14.21 -1.74
C THR A 11 -2.79 -12.89 -1.07
N LEU A 12 -2.77 -11.80 -1.83
CA LEU A 12 -3.26 -10.49 -1.39
C LEU A 12 -4.60 -10.23 -2.06
N ARG A 13 -5.66 -10.15 -1.26
CA ARG A 13 -7.01 -9.84 -1.75
C ARG A 13 -7.38 -8.40 -1.45
N TYR A 14 -7.78 -7.68 -2.49
CA TYR A 14 -8.30 -6.31 -2.38
C TYR A 14 -9.25 -6.01 -3.54
N TRP A 15 -9.83 -4.81 -3.53
CA TRP A 15 -10.57 -4.30 -4.68
C TRP A 15 -9.65 -4.13 -5.90
N ALA A 16 -10.25 -4.13 -7.09
CA ALA A 16 -9.60 -3.87 -8.38
C ALA A 16 -9.21 -2.39 -8.57
N CYS A 17 -8.55 -1.85 -7.56
CA CYS A 17 -7.91 -0.55 -7.54
C CYS A 17 -6.61 -0.65 -6.74
N ARG A 18 -5.84 0.43 -6.77
CA ARG A 18 -4.65 0.60 -5.95
C ARG A 18 -5.04 0.64 -4.47
N GLY A 19 -5.74 1.70 -4.09
CA GLY A 19 -6.27 1.95 -2.75
C GLY A 19 -5.31 1.54 -1.64
N ARG A 20 -5.85 0.98 -0.56
CA ARG A 20 -5.06 0.66 0.63
C ARG A 20 -4.11 -0.54 0.46
N ALA A 21 -4.10 -1.22 -0.69
CA ALA A 21 -3.28 -2.41 -0.92
C ALA A 21 -2.05 -2.14 -1.80
N GLU A 22 -1.96 -0.97 -2.43
CA GLU A 22 -0.97 -0.76 -3.48
C GLU A 22 0.47 -0.73 -2.97
N PHE A 23 0.73 -0.08 -1.84
CA PHE A 23 2.06 -0.13 -1.26
C PHE A 23 2.44 -1.55 -0.79
N ILE A 24 1.46 -2.38 -0.40
CA ILE A 24 1.65 -3.80 -0.05
C ILE A 24 2.05 -4.58 -1.31
N ARG A 25 1.39 -4.32 -2.44
CA ARG A 25 1.76 -4.85 -3.76
C ARG A 25 3.19 -4.47 -4.14
N CYS A 26 3.60 -3.24 -3.90
CA CYS A 26 4.96 -2.76 -4.10
C CYS A 26 5.96 -3.51 -3.21
N MET A 27 5.66 -3.71 -1.92
CA MET A 27 6.52 -4.49 -1.01
C MET A 27 6.72 -5.94 -1.49
N LEU A 28 5.65 -6.62 -1.90
CA LEU A 28 5.71 -8.00 -2.37
C LEU A 28 6.53 -8.11 -3.67
N ARG A 29 6.31 -7.23 -4.64
CA ARG A 29 7.10 -7.18 -5.89
C ARG A 29 8.57 -6.92 -5.62
N ASP A 30 8.85 -5.92 -4.80
CA ASP A 30 10.22 -5.47 -4.59
C ASP A 30 11.05 -6.39 -3.70
N SER A 31 10.39 -7.22 -2.88
CA SER A 31 11.03 -8.35 -2.20
C SER A 31 11.23 -9.59 -3.08
N GLY A 32 10.68 -9.60 -4.30
CA GLY A 32 10.68 -10.77 -5.18
C GLY A 32 9.74 -11.89 -4.71
N THR A 33 8.81 -11.60 -3.80
CA THR A 33 7.85 -12.60 -3.29
C THR A 33 6.80 -12.89 -4.36
N ALA A 34 6.77 -14.14 -4.85
CA ALA A 34 5.69 -14.59 -5.72
C ALA A 34 4.37 -14.63 -4.96
N PHE A 35 3.34 -13.96 -5.48
CA PHE A 35 2.03 -13.87 -4.83
C PHE A 35 0.90 -13.73 -5.86
N SER A 36 -0.30 -14.09 -5.45
CA SER A 36 -1.55 -13.91 -6.21
C SER A 36 -2.19 -12.59 -5.79
N ASP A 37 -2.40 -11.69 -6.77
CA ASP A 37 -3.09 -10.42 -6.59
C ASP A 37 -4.58 -10.60 -6.91
N GLU A 38 -5.36 -11.02 -5.92
CA GLU A 38 -6.79 -11.27 -6.11
C GLU A 38 -7.58 -9.96 -6.05
N ARG A 39 -7.86 -9.41 -7.23
CA ARG A 39 -8.54 -8.13 -7.41
C ARG A 39 -10.05 -8.30 -7.63
N TRP A 40 -10.84 -7.84 -6.67
CA TRP A 40 -12.29 -7.87 -6.74
C TRP A 40 -12.85 -6.66 -7.48
N THR A 41 -13.56 -6.92 -8.56
CA THR A 41 -14.18 -5.95 -9.45
C THR A 41 -15.56 -5.50 -8.94
N LYS A 42 -16.18 -4.52 -9.61
CA LYS A 42 -17.48 -3.97 -9.20
C LYS A 42 -18.61 -5.01 -9.23
N ASP A 43 -18.57 -5.96 -10.16
CA ASP A 43 -19.50 -7.09 -10.24
C ASP A 43 -19.45 -7.95 -8.97
N ARG A 44 -18.25 -8.19 -8.41
CA ARG A 44 -18.12 -8.89 -7.12
C ARG A 44 -18.54 -8.05 -5.90
N ALA A 45 -18.74 -6.74 -6.07
CA ALA A 45 -19.16 -5.88 -4.98
C ALA A 45 -20.62 -6.12 -4.57
N GLU A 46 -21.46 -6.65 -5.47
CA GLU A 46 -22.86 -7.00 -5.17
C GLU A 46 -22.93 -8.13 -4.13
N ASP A 47 -22.04 -9.12 -4.24
CA ASP A 47 -21.96 -10.25 -3.30
C ASP A 47 -21.23 -9.88 -1.99
N TRP A 48 -20.55 -8.73 -1.95
CA TRP A 48 -19.70 -8.35 -0.81
C TRP A 48 -20.38 -8.40 0.57
N PRO A 49 -21.65 -7.96 0.74
CA PRO A 49 -22.33 -8.05 2.04
C PRO A 49 -22.40 -9.48 2.59
N GLU A 50 -22.54 -10.47 1.70
CA GLU A 50 -22.51 -11.88 2.06
C GLU A 50 -21.07 -12.37 2.24
N GLN A 51 -20.19 -12.05 1.31
CA GLN A 51 -18.82 -12.56 1.29
C GLN A 51 -18.00 -12.12 2.50
N LYS A 52 -18.22 -10.91 3.01
CA LYS A 52 -17.45 -10.36 4.13
C LYS A 52 -17.62 -11.11 5.45
N ARG A 53 -18.59 -12.03 5.56
CA ARG A 53 -18.78 -12.87 6.75
C ARG A 53 -17.78 -14.03 6.83
N PHE A 54 -17.15 -14.38 5.71
CA PHE A 54 -16.23 -15.51 5.64
C PHE A 54 -14.80 -15.03 5.94
N VAL A 55 -14.20 -15.57 7.00
CA VAL A 55 -12.82 -15.23 7.41
C VAL A 55 -11.81 -15.53 6.31
N ALA A 56 -11.99 -16.63 5.58
CA ALA A 56 -11.14 -16.99 4.43
C ALA A 56 -11.24 -16.00 3.25
N VAL A 57 -12.24 -15.11 3.25
CA VAL A 57 -12.43 -14.12 2.18
C VAL A 57 -12.01 -12.73 2.65
N ALA A 58 -12.57 -12.28 3.77
CA ALA A 58 -12.48 -10.90 4.25
C ALA A 58 -11.79 -10.77 5.61
N GLY A 59 -11.16 -11.85 6.08
CA GLY A 59 -10.50 -11.92 7.37
C GLY A 59 -11.46 -11.80 8.56
N PRO A 60 -10.93 -11.79 9.79
CA PRO A 60 -11.73 -11.78 11.02
C PRO A 60 -12.62 -10.54 11.18
N PHE A 61 -12.35 -9.47 10.44
CA PHE A 61 -13.06 -8.19 10.56
C PHE A 61 -13.97 -7.87 9.38
N GLY A 62 -14.12 -8.77 8.42
CA GLY A 62 -14.98 -8.55 7.25
C GLY A 62 -14.59 -7.34 6.41
N MET A 63 -13.29 -7.13 6.21
CA MET A 63 -12.72 -5.96 5.53
C MET A 63 -11.53 -6.34 4.65
N LEU A 64 -11.40 -5.67 3.50
CA LEU A 64 -10.21 -5.73 2.66
C LEU A 64 -9.28 -4.52 2.94
N PRO A 65 -7.94 -4.63 2.75
CA PRO A 65 -7.22 -5.80 2.25
C PRO A 65 -7.08 -6.93 3.27
N VAL A 66 -6.87 -8.14 2.74
CA VAL A 66 -6.53 -9.35 3.48
C VAL A 66 -5.34 -10.01 2.79
N LEU A 67 -4.35 -10.40 3.58
CA LEU A 67 -3.22 -11.22 3.16
C LEU A 67 -3.42 -12.63 3.70
N HIS A 68 -3.38 -13.60 2.81
CA HIS A 68 -3.20 -15.00 3.12
C HIS A 68 -1.71 -15.32 2.92
N TRP A 69 -1.07 -15.83 3.95
CA TRP A 69 0.34 -16.16 3.94
C TRP A 69 0.54 -17.62 4.38
N GLY A 70 0.70 -18.50 3.41
CA GLY A 70 1.30 -19.81 3.58
C GLY A 70 2.82 -19.67 3.56
N ASP A 71 3.49 -20.16 4.59
CA ASP A 71 4.94 -20.07 4.72
C ASP A 71 5.70 -21.01 3.76
N GLY A 72 5.00 -21.96 3.11
CA GLY A 72 5.61 -23.00 2.29
C GLY A 72 6.62 -23.87 3.06
N SER A 73 6.71 -23.70 4.37
CA SER A 73 7.66 -24.34 5.27
C SER A 73 6.89 -25.19 6.28
N THR A 74 6.95 -26.51 6.10
CA THR A 74 6.59 -27.44 7.17
C THR A 74 7.50 -27.18 8.39
N GLY A 75 6.98 -26.49 9.39
CA GLY A 75 7.54 -26.38 10.74
C GLY A 75 8.49 -25.19 10.98
N ASP A 76 8.05 -24.22 11.76
CA ASP A 76 8.43 -24.06 13.18
C ASP A 76 7.85 -22.72 13.70
N GLY A 77 6.52 -22.63 13.70
CA GLY A 77 5.78 -21.46 14.18
C GLY A 77 4.79 -21.92 15.23
N GLY A 78 5.03 -21.54 16.49
CA GLY A 78 4.29 -22.00 17.66
C GLY A 78 2.78 -21.90 17.51
N ASN A 79 2.13 -23.07 17.52
CA ASN A 79 0.71 -23.24 17.72
C ASN A 79 0.30 -22.65 19.08
N VAL A 80 -0.68 -21.74 19.06
CA VAL A 80 -1.68 -21.70 20.12
C VAL A 80 -2.88 -22.44 19.55
N ASP A 81 -3.09 -23.64 20.08
CA ASP A 81 -4.19 -24.58 19.81
C ASP A 81 -4.21 -25.31 18.45
N GLY A 82 -3.40 -26.38 18.41
CA GLY A 82 -3.74 -27.70 17.86
C GLY A 82 -4.51 -27.78 16.53
N GLY A 83 -3.78 -27.92 15.43
CA GLY A 83 -4.27 -28.41 14.16
C GLY A 83 -3.23 -28.28 13.05
N ASP A 84 -2.24 -29.17 13.02
CA ASP A 84 -1.29 -29.27 11.91
C ASP A 84 -1.99 -29.89 10.69
N GLU A 85 -2.31 -29.05 9.70
CA GLU A 85 -2.24 -29.26 8.24
C GLU A 85 -2.66 -27.93 7.58
N ASP A 86 -1.74 -27.30 6.84
CA ASP A 86 -1.80 -25.98 6.19
C ASP A 86 -1.71 -24.73 7.12
N ASN A 87 -0.47 -24.33 7.44
CA ASN A 87 -0.13 -23.19 8.30
C ASN A 87 -0.33 -21.82 7.59
N GLU A 88 -1.52 -21.59 7.04
CA GLU A 88 -1.88 -20.31 6.44
C GLU A 88 -2.20 -19.28 7.53
N VAL A 89 -1.43 -18.18 7.54
CA VAL A 89 -1.72 -17.03 8.38
C VAL A 89 -2.59 -16.04 7.60
N ILE A 90 -3.77 -15.73 8.14
CA ILE A 90 -4.66 -14.70 7.59
C ILE A 90 -4.45 -13.40 8.36
N VAL A 91 -3.97 -12.37 7.67
CA VAL A 91 -3.74 -11.03 8.24
C VAL A 91 -4.66 -10.02 7.56
N SER A 92 -5.36 -9.23 8.36
CA SER A 92 -6.22 -8.14 7.89
C SER A 92 -5.76 -6.81 8.45
N GLN A 93 -6.32 -5.71 7.93
CA GLN A 93 -5.92 -4.33 8.20
C GLN A 93 -4.60 -3.95 7.54
N THR A 94 -4.68 -2.88 6.76
CA THR A 94 -3.59 -2.32 5.95
C THR A 94 -2.24 -2.24 6.68
N LEU A 95 -2.20 -1.59 7.85
CA LEU A 95 -0.96 -1.39 8.60
C LEU A 95 -0.47 -2.67 9.29
N ALA A 96 -1.39 -3.56 9.69
CA ALA A 96 -1.02 -4.83 10.30
C ALA A 96 -0.42 -5.79 9.25
N ILE A 97 -0.99 -5.83 8.04
CA ILE A 97 -0.40 -6.56 6.90
C ILE A 97 0.99 -6.03 6.58
N ALA A 98 1.14 -4.70 6.51
CA ALA A 98 2.42 -4.05 6.23
C ALA A 98 3.49 -4.41 7.26
N GLN A 99 3.14 -4.31 8.55
CA GLN A 99 4.03 -4.68 9.65
C GLN A 99 4.37 -6.18 9.63
N PHE A 100 3.39 -7.04 9.36
CA PHE A 100 3.61 -8.48 9.22
C PHE A 100 4.61 -8.79 8.11
N LEU A 101 4.43 -8.19 6.93
CA LEU A 101 5.36 -8.37 5.80
C LEU A 101 6.75 -7.81 6.12
N GLN A 102 6.88 -6.68 6.82
CA GLN A 102 8.17 -6.18 7.29
C GLN A 102 8.90 -7.24 8.12
N LEU A 103 8.19 -7.92 9.03
CA LEU A 103 8.78 -8.95 9.88
C LEU A 103 9.12 -10.25 9.12
N LYS A 104 8.35 -10.58 8.07
CA LYS A 104 8.56 -11.78 7.25
C LYS A 104 9.66 -11.61 6.19
N LEU A 105 9.76 -10.43 5.59
CA LEU A 105 10.61 -10.17 4.42
C LEU A 105 11.98 -9.60 4.78
N ARG A 106 12.19 -9.15 6.02
CA ARG A 106 13.43 -8.50 6.44
C ARG A 106 14.20 -9.32 7.47
N PRO A 107 15.54 -9.27 7.47
CA PRO A 107 16.37 -9.92 8.48
C PRO A 107 15.98 -9.46 9.90
N LYS A 108 16.08 -10.36 10.88
CA LYS A 108 15.71 -10.07 12.29
C LYS A 108 16.61 -8.98 12.88
N GLU A 109 17.83 -8.87 12.40
CA GLU A 109 18.83 -7.87 12.80
C GLU A 109 18.38 -6.45 12.45
N GLU A 110 17.51 -6.29 11.45
CA GLU A 110 16.93 -5.00 11.06
C GLU A 110 15.64 -4.65 11.83
N GLN A 111 15.16 -5.56 12.69
CA GLN A 111 13.86 -5.45 13.38
C GLN A 111 13.99 -4.91 14.80
N GLU A 112 14.78 -3.84 14.98
CA GLU A 112 14.89 -3.18 16.28
C GLU A 112 13.57 -2.49 16.65
N ALA A 113 13.14 -2.63 17.91
CA ALA A 113 11.85 -2.12 18.37
C ALA A 113 11.66 -0.61 18.12
N VAL A 114 12.72 0.19 18.31
CA VAL A 114 12.70 1.64 18.05
C VAL A 114 12.47 1.91 16.56
N LYS A 115 13.18 1.21 15.69
CA LYS A 115 13.03 1.31 14.23
C LYS A 115 11.60 0.99 13.82
N LEU A 116 11.07 -0.17 14.24
CA LEU A 116 9.69 -0.57 13.94
C LEU A 116 8.66 0.45 14.44
N THR A 117 8.91 1.06 15.61
CA THR A 117 8.05 2.12 16.17
C THR A 117 8.09 3.38 15.33
N LEU A 118 9.26 3.78 14.83
CA LEU A 118 9.40 4.92 13.92
C LEU A 118 8.71 4.66 12.57
N ALA A 119 8.84 3.45 12.02
CA ALA A 119 8.10 3.04 10.83
C ALA A 119 6.59 3.14 11.06
N MET A 120 6.08 2.66 12.20
CA MET A 120 4.68 2.80 12.56
C MET A 120 4.25 4.26 12.67
N ALA A 121 5.04 5.10 13.33
CA ALA A 121 4.74 6.53 13.46
C ALA A 121 4.64 7.22 12.09
N LEU A 122 5.60 6.96 11.18
CA LEU A 122 5.56 7.47 9.81
C LEU A 122 4.33 6.93 9.07
N GLY A 123 4.08 5.62 9.16
CA GLY A 123 2.98 4.99 8.44
C GLY A 123 1.60 5.49 8.88
N CYS A 124 1.39 5.68 10.19
CA CYS A 124 0.18 6.31 10.71
C CYS A 124 0.03 7.74 10.19
N HIS A 125 1.11 8.54 10.23
CA HIS A 125 1.09 9.90 9.72
C HIS A 125 0.72 9.94 8.23
N VAL A 126 1.38 9.15 7.40
CA VAL A 126 1.10 9.12 5.95
C VAL A 126 -0.33 8.64 5.68
N LEU A 127 -0.78 7.58 6.36
CA LEU A 127 -2.13 7.05 6.13
C LEU A 127 -3.19 8.07 6.53
N GLU A 128 -3.10 8.66 7.73
CA GLU A 128 -4.14 9.50 8.30
C GLU A 128 -4.14 10.93 7.74
N GLU A 129 -2.96 11.50 7.49
CA GLU A 129 -2.82 12.91 7.15
C GLU A 129 -2.72 13.17 5.65
N LEU A 130 -2.28 12.17 4.87
CA LEU A 130 -2.13 12.32 3.42
C LEU A 130 -3.12 11.43 2.67
N TYR A 131 -3.06 10.12 2.90
CA TYR A 131 -3.71 9.17 2.02
C TYR A 131 -5.23 9.07 2.24
N LEU A 132 -5.69 8.93 3.49
CA LEU A 132 -7.12 8.89 3.78
C LEU A 132 -7.86 10.18 3.37
N PRO A 133 -7.30 11.39 3.56
CA PRO A 133 -7.90 12.61 3.02
C PRO A 133 -7.99 12.62 1.49
N LEU A 134 -6.94 12.18 0.77
CA LEU A 134 -6.96 12.00 -0.68
C LEU A 134 -8.09 11.04 -1.10
N LEU A 135 -8.16 9.87 -0.46
CA LEU A 135 -9.19 8.88 -0.76
C LEU A 135 -10.58 9.46 -0.50
N LYS A 136 -10.84 10.06 0.67
CA LYS A 136 -12.14 10.69 0.98
C LYS A 136 -12.54 11.68 -0.12
N MET A 137 -11.61 12.53 -0.55
CA MET A 137 -11.86 13.50 -1.61
C MET A 137 -12.23 12.83 -2.94
N LEU A 138 -11.53 11.77 -3.35
CA LEU A 138 -11.86 11.01 -4.56
C LEU A 138 -13.23 10.32 -4.47
N TRP A 139 -13.72 10.07 -3.25
CA TRP A 139 -15.08 9.57 -2.98
C TRP A 139 -16.12 10.69 -2.78
N GLY A 140 -15.78 11.95 -3.09
CA GLY A 140 -16.68 13.10 -2.93
C GLY A 140 -16.92 13.50 -1.47
N GLN A 141 -16.03 13.11 -0.55
CA GLN A 141 -16.10 13.39 0.88
C GLN A 141 -14.90 14.21 1.36
N GLY A 142 -15.00 14.80 2.55
CA GLY A 142 -13.87 15.50 3.16
C GLY A 142 -13.61 16.89 2.55
N ALA A 143 -12.34 17.28 2.45
CA ALA A 143 -11.94 18.60 1.97
C ALA A 143 -12.11 18.71 0.44
N SER A 144 -12.36 19.93 -0.05
CA SER A 144 -12.32 20.19 -1.49
C SER A 144 -10.89 20.02 -2.04
N PRO A 145 -10.73 19.68 -3.33
CA PRO A 145 -9.40 19.57 -3.96
C PRO A 145 -8.53 20.80 -3.76
N GLN A 146 -9.11 22.00 -3.91
CA GLN A 146 -8.40 23.26 -3.68
C GLN A 146 -7.90 23.39 -2.23
N THR A 147 -8.72 23.02 -1.24
CA THR A 147 -8.35 23.09 0.17
C THR A 147 -7.26 22.10 0.51
N TYR A 148 -7.38 20.87 -0.01
CA TYR A 148 -6.37 19.84 0.17
C TYR A 148 -5.02 20.28 -0.40
N LEU A 149 -4.99 20.74 -1.65
CA LEU A 149 -3.77 21.14 -2.34
C LEU A 149 -3.11 22.39 -1.74
N THR A 150 -3.89 23.41 -1.38
CA THR A 150 -3.30 24.71 -0.98
C THR A 150 -3.05 24.86 0.51
N LYS A 151 -3.70 24.04 1.36
CA LYS A 151 -3.59 24.16 2.81
C LYS A 151 -3.05 22.90 3.46
N ILE A 152 -3.67 21.76 3.18
CA ILE A 152 -3.36 20.51 3.89
C ILE A 152 -2.02 19.95 3.41
N LEU A 153 -1.91 19.69 2.11
CA LEU A 153 -0.74 19.02 1.52
C LEU A 153 0.58 19.75 1.82
N PRO A 154 0.73 21.08 1.61
CA PRO A 154 2.01 21.76 1.82
C PRO A 154 2.48 21.70 3.27
N GLU A 155 1.57 21.86 4.23
CA GLU A 155 1.90 21.78 5.65
C GLU A 155 2.39 20.37 6.04
N ARG A 156 1.76 19.32 5.50
CA ARG A 156 2.13 17.93 5.79
C ARG A 156 3.44 17.55 5.10
N LEU A 157 3.66 17.96 3.85
CA LEU A 157 4.91 17.71 3.14
C LEU A 157 6.10 18.42 3.81
N LEU A 158 5.91 19.65 4.32
CA LEU A 158 6.97 20.35 5.06
C LEU A 158 7.39 19.57 6.31
N ARG A 159 6.43 19.00 7.05
CA ARG A 159 6.73 18.17 8.22
C ARG A 159 7.48 16.90 7.82
N LEU A 160 7.10 16.25 6.72
CA LEU A 160 7.78 15.05 6.23
C LEU A 160 9.22 15.36 5.79
N ASP A 161 9.44 16.41 5.01
CA ASP A 161 10.77 16.80 4.52
C ASP A 161 11.74 17.08 5.68
N ALA A 162 11.23 17.61 6.81
CA ALA A 162 12.04 17.87 8.01
C ALA A 162 12.41 16.62 8.85
N HIS A 163 11.71 15.49 8.65
CA HIS A 163 11.91 14.27 9.47
C HIS A 163 12.39 13.07 8.67
N LEU A 164 12.34 13.13 7.33
CA LEU A 164 12.94 12.11 6.49
C LEU A 164 14.46 12.27 6.44
N PRO A 165 15.22 11.17 6.35
CA PRO A 165 16.66 11.25 6.23
C PRO A 165 17.04 11.78 4.84
N GLU A 166 18.00 12.71 4.78
CA GLU A 166 18.52 13.27 3.52
C GLU A 166 18.97 12.16 2.54
N GLY A 167 19.55 11.09 3.08
CA GLY A 167 20.01 9.90 2.38
C GLY A 167 19.54 8.61 3.04
N GLY A 168 19.50 7.52 2.27
CA GLY A 168 19.15 6.20 2.79
C GLY A 168 17.67 6.03 3.16
N TRP A 169 17.41 5.12 4.09
CA TRP A 169 16.08 4.66 4.50
C TRP A 169 15.88 4.84 6.01
N LEU A 170 14.63 4.97 6.44
CA LEU A 170 14.26 5.26 7.84
C LEU A 170 14.83 4.25 8.85
N LEU A 171 14.84 2.96 8.51
CA LEU A 171 15.34 1.91 9.42
C LEU A 171 16.85 1.67 9.34
N ALA A 172 17.61 2.54 8.65
CA ALA A 172 19.04 2.38 8.42
C ALA A 172 19.38 0.94 7.99
N GLY A 173 19.22 0.67 6.69
CA GLY A 173 19.53 -0.60 6.06
C GLY A 173 19.68 -0.41 4.55
N ASP A 174 19.70 -1.52 3.80
CA ASP A 174 19.88 -1.49 2.33
C ASP A 174 18.54 -1.37 1.57
N ALA A 175 17.41 -1.41 2.27
CA ALA A 175 16.08 -1.32 1.66
C ALA A 175 15.10 -0.46 2.48
N PRO A 176 14.06 0.10 1.82
CA PRO A 176 13.00 0.83 2.50
C PRO A 176 12.18 -0.07 3.42
N CYS A 177 11.65 0.51 4.49
CA CYS A 177 10.64 -0.11 5.33
C CYS A 177 9.24 0.04 4.76
N TRP A 178 8.29 -0.71 5.30
CA TRP A 178 6.89 -0.70 4.85
C TRP A 178 6.27 0.71 4.78
N ALA A 179 6.61 1.59 5.73
CA ALA A 179 6.06 2.94 5.80
C ALA A 179 6.59 3.84 4.68
N GLU A 180 7.80 3.57 4.18
CA GLU A 180 8.36 4.25 3.03
C GLU A 180 7.70 3.80 1.72
N TYR A 181 7.29 2.53 1.58
CA TYR A 181 6.43 2.13 0.46
C TYR A 181 5.07 2.85 0.50
N LEU A 182 4.47 2.97 1.69
CA LEU A 182 3.21 3.68 1.86
C LEU A 182 3.36 5.17 1.50
N LEU A 183 4.43 5.82 1.96
CA LEU A 183 4.75 7.20 1.57
C LEU A 183 4.92 7.34 0.07
N PHE A 184 5.72 6.46 -0.54
CA PHE A 184 5.99 6.49 -1.98
C PHE A 184 4.70 6.37 -2.79
N ASP A 185 3.88 5.35 -2.55
CA ASP A 185 2.64 5.17 -3.30
C ASP A 185 1.63 6.31 -3.04
N THR A 186 1.56 6.81 -1.81
CA THR A 186 0.73 7.97 -1.46
C THR A 186 1.13 9.20 -2.28
N LEU A 187 2.42 9.52 -2.35
CA LEU A 187 2.91 10.66 -3.13
C LEU A 187 2.71 10.45 -4.64
N GLN A 188 2.87 9.23 -5.14
CA GLN A 188 2.56 8.91 -6.53
C GLN A 188 1.08 9.16 -6.83
N ALA A 189 0.16 8.69 -5.96
CA ALA A 189 -1.27 8.92 -6.11
C ALA A 189 -1.64 10.41 -6.05
N ILE A 190 -1.04 11.18 -5.13
CA ILE A 190 -1.24 12.63 -5.05
C ILE A 190 -0.73 13.31 -6.33
N GLY A 191 0.47 12.97 -6.79
CA GLY A 191 1.06 13.54 -8.00
C GLY A 191 0.26 13.22 -9.26
N GLU A 192 -0.38 12.05 -9.32
CA GLU A 192 -1.28 11.67 -10.41
C GLU A 192 -2.63 12.41 -10.40
N VAL A 193 -3.04 12.96 -9.25
CA VAL A 193 -4.28 13.74 -9.11
C VAL A 193 -4.03 15.23 -9.30
N PHE A 194 -2.93 15.75 -8.75
CA PHE A 194 -2.66 17.20 -8.65
C PHE A 194 -1.49 17.69 -9.50
N GLY A 195 -0.79 16.80 -10.20
CA GLY A 195 0.48 17.12 -10.88
C GLY A 195 1.69 16.76 -10.02
N ARG A 196 2.80 16.42 -10.67
CA ARG A 196 4.04 15.96 -9.99
C ARG A 196 4.63 17.05 -9.10
N GLU A 197 4.51 18.30 -9.54
CA GLU A 197 4.93 19.49 -8.82
C GLU A 197 4.28 19.62 -7.44
N ALA A 198 3.08 19.06 -7.24
CA ALA A 198 2.38 19.09 -5.96
C ALA A 198 3.09 18.26 -4.87
N VAL A 199 3.88 17.27 -5.26
CA VAL A 199 4.59 16.35 -4.35
C VAL A 199 6.10 16.47 -4.41
N GLU A 200 6.62 17.29 -5.32
CA GLU A 200 8.06 17.49 -5.48
C GLU A 200 8.71 18.30 -4.35
N GLY A 201 7.95 18.76 -3.35
CA GLY A 201 8.44 19.12 -1.99
C GLY A 201 9.80 19.82 -1.88
N GLY A 202 10.53 19.51 -0.81
CA GLY A 202 11.93 19.90 -0.62
C GLY A 202 12.91 18.91 -1.26
N ALA A 203 14.21 19.16 -1.12
CA ALA A 203 15.24 18.33 -1.76
C ALA A 203 15.23 16.89 -1.24
N VAL A 204 14.88 16.67 0.03
CA VAL A 204 14.85 15.34 0.66
C VAL A 204 13.75 14.48 0.06
N LEU A 205 12.52 15.00 -0.05
CA LEU A 205 11.42 14.29 -0.69
C LEU A 205 11.68 13.92 -2.15
N ARG A 206 12.29 14.82 -2.94
CA ARG A 206 12.67 14.49 -4.34
C ARG A 206 13.71 13.38 -4.40
N GLY A 207 14.71 13.43 -3.53
CA GLY A 207 15.72 12.39 -3.40
C GLY A 207 15.07 11.04 -3.06
N PHE A 208 14.17 11.03 -2.08
CA PHE A 208 13.41 9.84 -1.69
C PHE A 208 12.58 9.25 -2.84
N LEU A 209 11.77 10.06 -3.52
CA LEU A 209 10.95 9.62 -4.66
C LEU A 209 11.81 9.01 -5.76
N THR A 210 12.95 9.65 -6.07
CA THR A 210 13.89 9.15 -7.08
C THR A 210 14.48 7.80 -6.67
N ARG A 211 14.94 7.65 -5.41
CA ARG A 211 15.50 6.39 -4.90
C ARG A 211 14.48 5.25 -4.98
N MET A 212 13.23 5.49 -4.58
CA MET A 212 12.17 4.48 -4.65
C MET A 212 11.83 4.09 -6.10
N ALA A 213 11.66 5.08 -6.99
CA ALA A 213 11.33 4.83 -8.39
C ALA A 213 12.46 4.15 -9.19
N GLN A 214 13.69 4.19 -8.69
CA GLN A 214 14.85 3.53 -9.30
C GLN A 214 15.04 2.08 -8.86
N ARG A 215 14.29 1.61 -7.85
CA ARG A 215 14.35 0.20 -7.44
C ARG A 215 13.90 -0.69 -8.61
N PRO A 216 14.68 -1.73 -9.01
CA PRO A 216 14.45 -2.41 -10.29
C PRO A 216 13.02 -2.95 -10.48
N ALA A 217 12.50 -3.69 -9.50
CA ALA A 217 11.16 -4.28 -9.57
C ALA A 217 10.05 -3.21 -9.55
N LEU A 218 10.21 -2.15 -8.75
CA LEU A 218 9.27 -1.04 -8.74
C LEU A 218 9.30 -0.27 -10.06
N ARG A 219 10.49 -0.01 -10.61
CA ARG A 219 10.64 0.68 -11.90
C ARG A 219 9.93 -0.06 -13.01
N GLU A 220 10.11 -1.37 -13.10
CA GLU A 220 9.41 -2.22 -14.06
C GLU A 220 7.89 -2.15 -13.86
N TYR A 221 7.42 -2.33 -12.62
CA TYR A 221 6.00 -2.25 -12.31
C TYR A 221 5.39 -0.88 -12.63
N LEU A 222 6.06 0.22 -12.29
CA LEU A 222 5.60 1.58 -12.56
C LEU A 222 5.47 1.90 -14.05
N MET A 223 6.16 1.14 -14.92
CA MET A 223 6.09 1.27 -16.38
C MET A 223 5.14 0.25 -17.03
N SER A 224 4.49 -0.61 -16.23
CA SER A 224 3.60 -1.66 -16.75
C SER A 224 2.19 -1.16 -17.03
N ASP A 225 1.52 -1.83 -17.97
CA ASP A 225 0.09 -1.60 -18.25
C ASP A 225 -0.77 -1.91 -17.00
N ASP A 226 -0.40 -2.92 -16.21
CA ASP A 226 -1.08 -3.25 -14.95
C ASP A 226 -1.15 -2.04 -14.00
N ARG A 227 -0.04 -1.32 -13.84
CA ARG A 227 -0.02 -0.08 -13.02
C ARG A 227 -0.81 1.04 -13.69
N ALA A 228 -0.68 1.22 -15.00
CA ALA A 228 -1.32 2.31 -15.73
C ALA A 228 -2.85 2.19 -15.74
N GLU A 229 -3.37 0.96 -15.85
CA GLU A 229 -4.79 0.66 -15.95
C GLU A 229 -5.49 0.56 -14.58
N THR A 230 -4.73 0.36 -13.50
CA THR A 230 -5.31 0.22 -12.15
C THR A 230 -5.63 1.61 -11.54
N PRO A 231 -6.92 1.93 -11.30
CA PRO A 231 -7.32 3.23 -10.77
C PRO A 231 -6.85 3.42 -9.32
N ILE A 232 -6.80 4.67 -8.82
CA ILE A 232 -6.41 4.95 -7.43
C ILE A 232 -7.45 4.32 -6.48
N THR A 233 -8.73 4.44 -6.83
CA THR A 233 -9.86 3.98 -6.03
C THR A 233 -10.91 3.28 -6.90
N MET A 234 -11.99 2.82 -6.28
CA MET A 234 -13.18 2.33 -6.99
C MET A 234 -14.29 3.38 -7.07
N ALA A 235 -14.00 4.64 -6.73
CA ALA A 235 -14.98 5.71 -6.69
C ALA A 235 -15.67 5.86 -8.07
N PRO A 236 -17.00 5.96 -8.11
CA PRO A 236 -17.71 6.29 -9.34
C PRO A 236 -17.24 7.66 -9.84
N GLY A 237 -16.81 7.74 -11.09
CA GLY A 237 -16.40 8.99 -11.69
C GLY A 237 -15.00 9.50 -11.32
N GLU A 238 -14.10 8.62 -10.85
CA GLU A 238 -12.72 9.02 -10.47
C GLU A 238 -12.01 9.75 -11.63
N ALA A 239 -12.16 9.28 -12.86
CA ALA A 239 -11.53 9.89 -14.04
C ALA A 239 -12.02 11.33 -14.25
N GLU A 240 -13.32 11.57 -14.08
CA GLU A 240 -13.96 12.87 -14.18
C GLU A 240 -13.52 13.80 -13.04
N ILE A 241 -13.45 13.30 -11.80
CA ILE A 241 -12.95 14.06 -10.65
C ILE A 241 -11.49 14.50 -10.92
N ARG A 242 -10.64 13.59 -11.42
CA ARG A 242 -9.25 13.90 -11.76
C ARG A 242 -9.15 14.92 -12.88
N ALA A 243 -10.00 14.81 -13.91
CA ALA A 243 -10.06 15.77 -15.01
C ALA A 243 -10.47 17.17 -14.52
N GLN A 244 -11.49 17.25 -13.67
CA GLN A 244 -11.94 18.52 -13.07
C GLN A 244 -10.85 19.18 -12.21
N ILE A 245 -10.12 18.38 -11.41
CA ILE A 245 -8.99 18.87 -10.63
C ILE A 245 -7.90 19.41 -11.56
N SER A 246 -7.54 18.66 -12.60
CA SER A 246 -6.52 19.10 -13.55
C SER A 246 -6.92 20.39 -14.29
N GLU A 247 -8.19 20.54 -14.65
CA GLU A 247 -8.70 21.77 -15.29
C GLU A 247 -8.69 22.97 -14.35
N ALA A 248 -9.09 22.79 -13.09
CA ALA A 248 -9.11 23.86 -12.08
C ALA A 248 -7.73 24.38 -11.68
N LEU A 249 -6.67 23.62 -12.00
CA LEU A 249 -5.27 23.96 -11.66
C LEU A 249 -4.47 24.50 -12.86
N ARG A 250 -5.06 24.58 -14.05
CA ARG A 250 -4.50 25.30 -15.21
C ARG A 250 -4.79 26.80 -15.11
#